data_AF-A0A961CI11-F1
#
_entry.id   AF-A0A961CI11-F1
#
_cell.length_a   1.000
_cell.length_b   1.000
_cell.length_c   1.000
_cell.angle_alpha   90.00
_cell.angle_beta   90.00
_cell.angle_gamma   90.00
#
_symmetry.space_group_name_H-M   'P 1'
#
loop_
_entity.id
_entity.type
_entity.pdbx_description
1 polymer ?
#
loop_
_entity_poly.entity_id
_entity_poly.type
_entity_poly.pdbx_seq_one_letter_code
_entity_poly.pdbx_strand_id
1 'polypeptide(L)'
;APSIDTARARLTEAPAMLARGRTAVAVPRGDVEIDLDLESTEAGVYLWGALVTDRAGTGLVTEGYLPFVTWDQLDHPAEVAVFEQLMDWLDDVQSALAAAGRSWCVYCFNDRAEAGELRRLAASPLASPGRADQVEALVRHPGWVDLLRVAQASIVTGGSMGLKALAPMAGFAWEDDDAGGEQSMGWHDLAVDAADPAVRDANRARLLTYNRNDVEATLALRRWMCAEAAGLPRLDDSDAAWGW
;
A
#
# COMPACT_ATOMS: atom_id res chain seq x y z
N ALA A 1 4.81 23.12 16.87
CA ALA A 1 5.48 23.08 15.57
C ALA A 1 4.57 22.49 14.48
N PRO A 2 4.05 21.25 14.55
CA PRO A 2 3.23 20.69 13.48
C PRO A 2 1.95 21.49 13.18
N SER A 3 1.30 22.11 14.18
CA SER A 3 0.10 22.93 13.91
C SER A 3 0.38 24.26 13.19
N ILE A 4 1.62 24.79 13.26
CA ILE A 4 1.99 26.04 12.57
C ILE A 4 2.31 25.73 11.10
N ASP A 5 3.04 24.67 10.82
CA ASP A 5 3.43 24.31 9.47
C ASP A 5 2.22 23.80 8.65
N THR A 6 1.30 23.03 9.26
CA THR A 6 0.00 22.69 8.62
C THR A 6 -0.86 23.92 8.37
N ALA A 7 -0.91 24.88 9.32
CA ALA A 7 -1.64 26.12 9.10
C ALA A 7 -1.02 26.95 7.96
N ARG A 8 0.30 26.96 7.82
CA ARG A 8 1.00 27.61 6.70
C ARG A 8 0.70 26.93 5.37
N ALA A 9 0.72 25.59 5.33
CA ALA A 9 0.33 24.86 4.12
C ALA A 9 -1.14 25.12 3.72
N ARG A 10 -2.05 25.38 4.68
CA ARG A 10 -3.44 25.79 4.37
C ARG A 10 -3.56 27.19 3.77
N LEU A 11 -2.58 28.05 4.03
CA LEU A 11 -2.58 29.45 3.57
C LEU A 11 -1.93 29.61 2.20
N THR A 12 -1.32 28.56 1.65
CA THR A 12 -0.80 28.55 0.28
C THR A 12 -1.85 27.96 -0.67
N GLU A 13 -1.80 28.36 -1.95
CA GLU A 13 -2.60 27.71 -3.01
C GLU A 13 -2.05 26.33 -3.42
N ALA A 14 -0.91 25.92 -2.85
CA ALA A 14 -0.27 24.66 -3.17
C ALA A 14 -0.89 23.52 -2.35
N PRO A 15 -1.29 22.40 -2.98
CA PRO A 15 -1.93 21.28 -2.29
C PRO A 15 -0.99 20.54 -1.32
N ALA A 16 0.33 20.65 -1.55
CA ALA A 16 1.38 20.10 -0.72
C ALA A 16 2.66 20.95 -0.79
N MET A 17 3.52 20.81 0.22
CA MET A 17 4.82 21.49 0.30
C MET A 17 5.89 20.52 0.80
N LEU A 18 7.16 20.75 0.46
CA LEU A 18 8.28 20.04 1.08
C LEU A 18 8.48 20.53 2.52
N ALA A 19 8.68 19.58 3.44
CA ALA A 19 9.04 19.87 4.81
C ALA A 19 10.39 20.62 4.90
N ARG A 20 10.60 21.32 6.01
CA ARG A 20 11.80 22.14 6.24
C ARG A 20 13.08 21.34 6.06
N GLY A 21 14.08 21.95 5.41
CA GLY A 21 15.37 21.30 5.14
C GLY A 21 15.30 20.13 4.16
N ARG A 22 14.17 19.89 3.49
CA ARG A 22 14.04 18.89 2.43
C ARG A 22 14.11 19.56 1.06
N THR A 23 14.84 18.91 0.15
CA THR A 23 14.96 19.30 -1.25
C THR A 23 14.35 18.28 -2.21
N ALA A 24 14.07 17.07 -1.70
CA ALA A 24 13.42 15.97 -2.39
C ALA A 24 12.86 14.98 -1.35
N VAL A 25 12.02 14.05 -1.81
CA VAL A 25 11.54 12.93 -1.01
C VAL A 25 12.37 11.70 -1.33
N ALA A 26 12.95 11.07 -0.32
CA ALA A 26 13.78 9.87 -0.49
C ALA A 26 12.95 8.62 -0.21
N VAL A 27 12.41 8.01 -1.26
CA VAL A 27 11.72 6.72 -1.19
C VAL A 27 12.73 5.60 -1.49
N PRO A 28 12.92 4.59 -0.61
CA PRO A 28 13.74 3.42 -0.92
C PRO A 28 13.26 2.71 -2.18
N ARG A 29 14.19 2.22 -3.02
CA ARG A 29 13.90 1.60 -4.32
C ARG A 29 14.55 0.23 -4.42
N GLY A 30 13.86 -0.70 -5.08
CA GLY A 30 14.37 -2.03 -5.42
C GLY A 30 14.58 -2.20 -6.93
N ASP A 31 15.16 -3.30 -7.38
CA ASP A 31 15.13 -3.68 -8.79
C ASP A 31 13.74 -4.19 -9.19
N VAL A 32 13.10 -4.93 -8.28
CA VAL A 32 11.67 -5.27 -8.31
C VAL A 32 10.94 -4.56 -7.17
N GLU A 33 9.74 -4.08 -7.46
CA GLU A 33 8.95 -3.25 -6.56
C GLU A 33 7.53 -3.83 -6.46
N ILE A 34 7.04 -4.03 -5.24
CA ILE A 34 5.74 -4.64 -4.96
C ILE A 34 4.93 -3.67 -4.12
N ASP A 35 3.86 -3.10 -4.65
CA ASP A 35 2.89 -2.33 -3.87
C ASP A 35 1.83 -3.32 -3.33
N LEU A 36 1.71 -3.42 -2.01
CA LEU A 36 0.91 -4.43 -1.29
C LEU A 36 -0.21 -3.76 -0.49
N ASP A 37 -1.41 -4.32 -0.59
CA ASP A 37 -2.60 -3.89 0.15
C ASP A 37 -3.46 -5.10 0.54
N LEU A 38 -4.38 -4.93 1.49
CA LEU A 38 -5.28 -5.98 1.96
C LEU A 38 -6.73 -5.50 2.13
N GLU A 39 -7.66 -6.44 2.02
CA GLU A 39 -9.05 -6.24 2.44
C GLU A 39 -9.43 -7.21 3.56
N SER A 40 -10.14 -6.69 4.56
CA SER A 40 -10.58 -7.46 5.71
C SER A 40 -12.01 -7.15 6.12
N THR A 41 -12.61 -8.09 6.84
CA THR A 41 -13.85 -7.93 7.59
C THR A 41 -13.57 -8.15 9.08
N GLU A 42 -14.60 -8.13 9.92
CA GLU A 42 -14.46 -8.53 11.33
C GLU A 42 -14.00 -9.99 11.50
N ALA A 43 -14.23 -10.85 10.50
CA ALA A 43 -13.84 -12.25 10.53
C ALA A 43 -12.37 -12.48 10.14
N GLY A 44 -11.74 -11.55 9.42
CA GLY A 44 -10.35 -11.67 8.98
C GLY A 44 -10.05 -11.02 7.62
N VAL A 45 -8.83 -11.23 7.14
CA VAL A 45 -8.33 -10.84 5.82
C VAL A 45 -8.74 -11.88 4.79
N TYR A 46 -9.50 -11.45 3.78
CA TYR A 46 -9.95 -12.34 2.70
C TYR A 46 -9.20 -12.12 1.39
N LEU A 47 -8.53 -10.97 1.23
CA LEU A 47 -7.81 -10.59 0.02
C LEU A 47 -6.51 -9.86 0.38
N TRP A 48 -5.41 -10.30 -0.23
CA TRP A 48 -4.18 -9.52 -0.39
C TRP A 48 -3.96 -9.22 -1.87
N GLY A 49 -3.67 -7.99 -2.21
CA GLY A 49 -3.31 -7.58 -3.56
C GLY A 49 -1.86 -7.14 -3.66
N ALA A 50 -1.14 -7.68 -4.63
CA ALA A 50 0.22 -7.26 -4.94
C ALA A 50 0.30 -6.70 -6.36
N LEU A 51 0.78 -5.48 -6.53
CA LEU A 51 1.13 -4.90 -7.82
C LEU A 51 2.64 -4.92 -8.04
N VAL A 52 3.08 -5.74 -8.99
CA VAL A 52 4.50 -5.95 -9.27
C VAL A 52 4.97 -5.03 -10.39
N THR A 53 6.05 -4.31 -10.14
CA THR A 53 6.80 -3.52 -11.13
C THR A 53 8.23 -4.04 -11.24
N ASP A 54 8.66 -4.45 -12.42
CA ASP A 54 10.06 -4.82 -12.71
C ASP A 54 10.84 -3.58 -13.17
N ARG A 55 11.19 -2.73 -12.20
CA ARG A 55 11.83 -1.44 -12.47
C ARG A 55 13.15 -1.58 -13.23
N ALA A 56 13.91 -2.65 -12.97
CA ALA A 56 15.21 -2.87 -13.59
C ALA A 56 15.15 -3.71 -14.88
N GLY A 57 13.98 -4.22 -15.28
CA GLY A 57 13.83 -5.12 -16.42
C GLY A 57 14.60 -6.43 -16.23
N THR A 58 14.52 -7.00 -15.02
CA THR A 58 15.19 -8.24 -14.63
C THR A 58 14.70 -9.46 -15.41
N GLY A 59 13.41 -9.48 -15.80
CA GLY A 59 12.76 -10.64 -16.39
C GLY A 59 12.57 -11.81 -15.41
N LEU A 60 12.71 -11.58 -14.10
CA LEU A 60 12.61 -12.60 -13.05
C LEU A 60 11.21 -12.67 -12.43
N VAL A 61 10.36 -11.68 -12.70
CA VAL A 61 9.00 -11.58 -12.18
C VAL A 61 8.03 -11.26 -13.30
N THR A 62 6.75 -11.58 -13.09
CA THR A 62 5.66 -11.13 -13.96
C THR A 62 5.14 -9.81 -13.41
N GLU A 63 5.13 -8.76 -14.23
CA GLU A 63 4.55 -7.47 -13.86
C GLU A 63 3.01 -7.52 -13.85
N GLY A 64 2.40 -6.67 -13.03
CA GLY A 64 0.96 -6.52 -12.95
C GLY A 64 0.37 -6.89 -11.59
N TYR A 65 -0.95 -6.79 -11.50
CA TYR A 65 -1.71 -7.06 -10.29
C TYR A 65 -1.94 -8.56 -10.09
N LEU A 66 -1.66 -9.04 -8.89
CA LEU A 66 -1.84 -10.42 -8.46
C LEU A 66 -2.64 -10.45 -7.14
N PRO A 67 -3.88 -10.96 -7.16
CA PRO A 67 -4.66 -11.16 -5.95
C PRO A 67 -4.44 -12.55 -5.32
N PHE A 68 -4.34 -12.59 -3.99
CA PHE A 68 -4.48 -13.80 -3.17
C PHE A 68 -5.79 -13.67 -2.42
N VAL A 69 -6.78 -14.50 -2.75
CA VAL A 69 -8.16 -14.29 -2.28
C VAL A 69 -8.87 -15.60 -2.00
N THR A 70 -9.76 -15.57 -1.01
CA THR A 70 -10.78 -16.60 -0.81
C THR A 70 -12.17 -16.03 -1.07
N TRP A 71 -13.04 -16.83 -1.70
CA TRP A 71 -14.47 -16.53 -1.87
C TRP A 71 -15.36 -17.53 -1.12
N ASP A 72 -14.74 -18.39 -0.31
CA ASP A 72 -15.42 -19.26 0.62
C ASP A 72 -15.82 -18.47 1.87
N GLN A 73 -16.65 -19.06 2.73
CA GLN A 73 -16.96 -18.52 4.04
C GLN A 73 -15.67 -18.22 4.81
N LEU A 74 -15.49 -16.97 5.23
CA LEU A 74 -14.25 -16.54 5.87
C LEU A 74 -14.21 -17.01 7.33
N ASP A 75 -13.40 -18.03 7.57
CA ASP A 75 -13.00 -18.48 8.88
C ASP A 75 -11.47 -18.41 9.04
N HIS A 76 -10.98 -18.65 10.26
CA HIS A 76 -9.56 -18.56 10.57
C HIS A 76 -8.68 -19.49 9.71
N PRO A 77 -9.06 -20.75 9.42
CA PRO A 77 -8.37 -21.58 8.42
C PRO A 77 -8.32 -20.98 7.01
N ALA A 78 -9.44 -20.48 6.48
CA ALA A 78 -9.49 -19.87 5.15
C ALA A 78 -8.60 -18.62 5.07
N GLU A 79 -8.64 -17.78 6.10
CA GLU A 79 -7.76 -16.60 6.22
C GLU A 79 -6.27 -16.99 6.20
N VAL A 80 -5.88 -17.99 6.99
CA VAL A 80 -4.49 -18.48 7.01
C VAL A 80 -4.08 -19.07 5.66
N ALA A 81 -4.98 -19.74 4.95
CA ALA A 81 -4.69 -20.27 3.61
C ALA A 81 -4.42 -19.16 2.58
N VAL A 82 -5.09 -18.00 2.68
CA VAL A 82 -4.78 -16.84 1.84
C VAL A 82 -3.40 -16.27 2.20
N PHE A 83 -3.10 -16.15 3.50
CA PHE A 83 -1.79 -15.71 3.97
C PHE A 83 -0.64 -16.62 3.49
N GLU A 84 -0.80 -17.95 3.57
CA GLU A 84 0.23 -18.89 3.12
C GLU A 84 0.52 -18.73 1.62
N GLN A 85 -0.51 -18.52 0.79
CA GLN A 85 -0.32 -18.28 -0.65
C GLN A 85 0.48 -17.01 -0.93
N LEU A 86 0.21 -15.93 -0.20
CA LEU A 86 1.00 -14.69 -0.30
C LEU A 86 2.46 -14.93 0.12
N MET A 87 2.68 -15.61 1.24
CA MET A 87 4.01 -15.81 1.79
C MET A 87 4.87 -16.76 0.95
N ASP A 88 4.29 -17.82 0.40
CA ASP A 88 4.95 -18.71 -0.56
C ASP A 88 5.39 -17.93 -1.81
N TRP A 89 4.50 -17.11 -2.35
CA TRP A 89 4.83 -16.29 -3.51
C TRP A 89 5.92 -15.26 -3.22
N LEU A 90 5.88 -14.59 -2.05
CA LEU A 90 6.93 -13.66 -1.65
C LEU A 90 8.29 -14.37 -1.50
N ASP A 91 8.32 -15.58 -0.94
CA ASP A 91 9.55 -16.38 -0.85
C ASP A 91 10.13 -16.73 -2.22
N ASP A 92 9.28 -17.13 -3.16
CA ASP A 92 9.70 -17.44 -4.53
C ASP A 92 10.32 -16.21 -5.21
N VAL A 93 9.67 -15.05 -5.09
CA VAL A 93 10.19 -13.77 -5.62
C VAL A 93 11.52 -13.41 -4.96
N GLN A 94 11.60 -13.43 -3.64
CA GLN A 94 12.82 -13.07 -2.91
C GLN A 94 13.97 -14.02 -3.22
N SER A 95 13.69 -15.32 -3.33
CA SER A 95 14.68 -16.35 -3.67
C SER A 95 15.22 -16.17 -5.08
N ALA A 96 14.35 -15.91 -6.06
CA ALA A 96 14.76 -15.65 -7.43
C ALA A 96 15.64 -14.40 -7.55
N LEU A 97 15.27 -13.33 -6.85
CA LEU A 97 16.02 -12.07 -6.85
C LEU A 97 17.36 -12.22 -6.12
N ALA A 98 17.39 -12.89 -4.96
CA ALA A 98 18.61 -13.15 -4.22
C ALA A 98 19.61 -13.98 -5.05
N ALA A 99 19.13 -15.03 -5.73
CA ALA A 99 19.96 -15.86 -6.62
C ALA A 99 20.58 -15.06 -7.78
N ALA A 100 19.90 -14.00 -8.23
CA ALA A 100 20.38 -13.11 -9.28
C ALA A 100 21.12 -11.86 -8.76
N GLY A 101 21.31 -11.72 -7.44
CA GLY A 101 21.92 -10.54 -6.83
C GLY A 101 21.11 -9.25 -7.05
N ARG A 102 19.78 -9.37 -7.16
CA ARG A 102 18.83 -8.29 -7.36
C ARG A 102 18.16 -7.88 -6.06
N SER A 103 17.84 -6.61 -5.96
CA SER A 103 17.17 -6.01 -4.81
C SER A 103 15.65 -5.96 -5.00
N TRP A 104 14.90 -5.91 -3.90
CA TRP A 104 13.47 -5.70 -3.92
C TRP A 104 13.03 -4.65 -2.90
N CYS A 105 11.86 -4.06 -3.14
CA CYS A 105 11.12 -3.31 -2.12
C CYS A 105 9.64 -3.71 -2.14
N VAL A 106 9.06 -3.86 -0.96
CA VAL A 106 7.62 -4.00 -0.73
C VAL A 106 7.12 -2.72 -0.08
N TYR A 107 6.09 -2.12 -0.66
CA TYR A 107 5.47 -0.88 -0.21
C TYR A 107 4.08 -1.19 0.32
N CYS A 108 3.77 -0.65 1.49
CA CYS A 108 2.41 -0.52 1.98
C CYS A 108 2.12 0.96 2.16
N PHE A 109 0.85 1.34 2.06
CA PHE A 109 0.50 2.73 2.35
C PHE A 109 0.70 3.03 3.83
N ASN A 110 0.28 2.13 4.73
CA ASN A 110 0.37 2.33 6.18
C ASN A 110 0.62 1.03 6.95
N ASP A 111 1.89 0.64 7.01
CA ASP A 111 2.51 -0.51 7.71
C ASP A 111 1.83 -1.00 9.01
N ARG A 112 1.19 -0.12 9.78
CA ARG A 112 0.49 -0.51 11.00
C ARG A 112 -0.60 -1.56 10.77
N ALA A 113 -1.31 -1.51 9.63
CA ALA A 113 -2.35 -2.48 9.32
C ALA A 113 -1.73 -3.76 8.74
N GLU A 114 -1.00 -3.65 7.63
CA GLU A 114 -0.49 -4.77 6.85
C GLU A 114 0.53 -5.60 7.62
N ALA A 115 1.54 -4.98 8.25
CA ALA A 115 2.48 -5.72 9.08
C ALA A 115 1.89 -6.16 10.42
N GLY A 116 0.75 -5.59 10.83
CA GLY A 116 -0.03 -6.09 11.96
C GLY A 116 -0.68 -7.44 11.62
N GLU A 117 -1.36 -7.50 10.48
CA GLU A 117 -2.03 -8.71 10.01
C GLU A 117 -1.05 -9.83 9.65
N LEU A 118 0.05 -9.52 8.93
CA LEU A 118 1.09 -10.50 8.64
C LEU A 118 1.63 -11.14 9.91
N ARG A 119 1.93 -10.34 10.95
CA ARG A 119 2.42 -10.87 12.23
C ARG A 119 1.39 -11.72 12.95
N ARG A 120 0.12 -11.28 12.96
CA ARG A 120 -0.98 -12.03 13.60
C ARG A 120 -1.14 -13.39 12.93
N LEU A 121 -1.14 -13.42 11.60
CA LEU A 121 -1.32 -14.64 10.81
C LEU A 121 -0.13 -15.57 10.92
N ALA A 122 1.08 -15.04 10.91
CA ALA A 122 2.30 -15.81 11.12
C ALA A 122 2.41 -16.44 12.52
N ALA A 123 1.76 -15.84 13.53
CA ALA A 123 1.67 -16.38 14.88
C ALA A 123 0.54 -17.41 15.06
N SER A 124 -0.28 -17.64 14.02
CA SER A 124 -1.34 -18.64 14.04
C SER A 124 -0.77 -20.06 14.23
N PRO A 125 -1.43 -20.93 15.01
CA PRO A 125 -1.04 -22.34 15.11
C PRO A 125 -1.25 -23.12 13.81
N LEU A 126 -2.00 -22.55 12.85
CA LEU A 126 -2.23 -23.13 11.53
C LEU A 126 -1.18 -22.69 10.50
N ALA A 127 -0.37 -21.67 10.81
CA ALA A 127 0.67 -21.20 9.90
C ALA A 127 1.80 -22.22 9.79
N SER A 128 2.46 -22.24 8.63
CA SER A 128 3.60 -23.10 8.38
C SER A 128 4.75 -22.80 9.36
N PRO A 129 5.50 -23.83 9.81
CA PRO A 129 6.64 -23.62 10.69
C PRO A 129 7.65 -22.61 10.11
N GLY A 130 8.06 -21.63 10.90
CA GLY A 130 9.03 -20.60 10.48
C GLY A 130 8.42 -19.31 9.95
N ARG A 131 7.10 -19.25 9.69
CA ARG A 131 6.43 -18.04 9.19
C ARG A 131 6.61 -16.82 10.10
N ALA A 132 6.60 -17.01 11.42
CA ALA A 132 6.81 -15.92 12.37
C ALA A 132 8.18 -15.23 12.17
N ASP A 133 9.25 -16.02 12.03
CA ASP A 133 10.60 -15.49 11.82
C ASP A 133 10.74 -14.85 10.43
N GLN A 134 10.13 -15.47 9.42
CA GLN A 134 10.13 -14.97 8.05
C GLN A 134 9.41 -13.63 7.93
N VAL A 135 8.23 -13.49 8.54
CA VAL A 135 7.48 -12.22 8.57
C VAL A 135 8.28 -11.17 9.34
N GLU A 136 8.87 -11.50 10.48
CA GLU A 136 9.72 -10.54 11.22
C GLU A 136 10.94 -10.09 10.40
N ALA A 137 11.55 -10.98 9.62
CA ALA A 137 12.64 -10.63 8.71
C ALA A 137 12.16 -9.71 7.57
N LEU A 138 11.01 -10.02 6.97
CA LEU A 138 10.38 -9.23 5.91
C LEU A 138 10.09 -7.80 6.38
N VAL A 139 9.32 -7.64 7.45
CA VAL A 139 8.82 -6.33 7.92
C VAL A 139 9.92 -5.44 8.53
N ARG A 140 11.06 -6.03 8.91
CA ARG A 140 12.25 -5.29 9.39
C ARG A 140 13.25 -5.01 8.29
N HIS A 141 13.09 -5.61 7.12
CA HIS A 141 13.99 -5.40 6.00
C HIS A 141 13.93 -3.92 5.55
N PRO A 142 15.05 -3.28 5.19
CA PRO A 142 15.04 -1.90 4.69
C PRO A 142 14.21 -1.69 3.42
N GLY A 143 13.93 -2.78 2.69
CA GLY A 143 13.03 -2.79 1.54
C GLY A 143 11.54 -2.90 1.89
N TRP A 144 11.16 -3.04 3.16
CA TRP A 144 9.77 -2.89 3.59
C TRP A 144 9.51 -1.41 3.90
N VAL A 145 8.63 -0.76 3.13
CA VAL A 145 8.50 0.69 3.10
C VAL A 145 7.07 1.12 3.42
N ASP A 146 6.93 1.83 4.54
CA ASP A 146 5.72 2.58 4.93
C ASP A 146 5.70 3.93 4.18
N LEU A 147 4.91 4.03 3.10
CA LEU A 147 4.88 5.26 2.29
C LEU A 147 4.28 6.45 3.04
N LEU A 148 3.30 6.23 3.92
CA LEU A 148 2.75 7.30 4.75
C LEU A 148 3.82 7.90 5.66
N ARG A 149 4.70 7.07 6.25
CA ARG A 149 5.82 7.55 7.06
C ARG A 149 6.84 8.33 6.23
N VAL A 150 7.14 7.88 5.01
CA VAL A 150 8.03 8.61 4.10
C VAL A 150 7.42 9.97 3.72
N ALA A 151 6.12 10.02 3.43
CA ALA A 151 5.38 11.24 3.14
C ALA A 151 5.37 12.19 4.34
N GLN A 152 5.02 11.70 5.53
CA GLN A 152 5.02 12.47 6.79
C GLN A 152 6.38 13.09 7.11
N ALA A 153 7.47 12.41 6.77
CA ALA A 153 8.83 12.90 7.04
C ALA A 153 9.32 13.98 6.05
N SER A 154 8.62 14.14 4.92
CA SER A 154 9.13 14.90 3.76
C SER A 154 8.15 15.91 3.18
N ILE A 155 6.85 15.75 3.43
CA ILE A 155 5.76 16.52 2.83
C ILE A 155 4.87 17.08 3.95
N VAL A 156 4.40 18.30 3.76
CA VAL A 156 3.39 18.95 4.59
C VAL A 156 2.18 19.27 3.72
N THR A 157 1.00 18.84 4.15
CA THR A 157 -0.28 19.19 3.52
C THR A 157 -1.12 20.06 4.46
N GLY A 158 -2.05 20.82 3.90
CA GLY A 158 -3.06 21.54 4.69
C GLY A 158 -4.19 20.64 5.22
N GLY A 159 -4.30 19.41 4.73
CA GLY A 159 -5.43 18.51 4.95
C GLY A 159 -5.04 17.15 5.51
N SER A 160 -5.85 16.14 5.19
CA SER A 160 -5.52 14.74 5.48
C SER A 160 -4.27 14.31 4.70
N MET A 161 -3.53 13.35 5.24
CA MET A 161 -2.45 12.65 4.54
C MET A 161 -2.81 11.19 4.25
N GLY A 162 -4.10 10.83 4.34
CA GLY A 162 -4.56 9.52 3.88
C GLY A 162 -4.39 9.34 2.36
N LEU A 163 -4.40 8.09 1.90
CA LEU A 163 -4.13 7.76 0.49
C LEU A 163 -5.07 8.51 -0.46
N LYS A 164 -6.38 8.54 -0.16
CA LYS A 164 -7.39 9.31 -0.92
C LYS A 164 -7.16 10.82 -0.98
N ALA A 165 -6.40 11.38 -0.05
CA ALA A 165 -6.03 12.79 -0.10
C ALA A 165 -4.74 13.00 -0.90
N LEU A 166 -3.79 12.07 -0.83
CA LEU A 166 -2.47 12.21 -1.46
C LEU A 166 -2.42 11.72 -2.91
N ALA A 167 -3.04 10.60 -3.24
CA ALA A 167 -2.97 10.03 -4.59
C ALA A 167 -3.53 10.96 -5.70
N PRO A 168 -4.60 11.75 -5.47
CA PRO A 168 -5.04 12.75 -6.45
C PRO A 168 -3.98 13.82 -6.74
N MET A 169 -3.14 14.15 -5.76
CA MET A 169 -2.00 15.06 -5.97
C MET A 169 -0.93 14.45 -6.89
N ALA A 170 -0.87 13.11 -6.95
CA ALA A 170 -0.07 12.34 -7.88
C ALA A 170 -0.79 12.05 -9.22
N GLY A 171 -1.94 12.70 -9.46
CA GLY A 171 -2.73 12.52 -10.69
C GLY A 171 -3.53 11.23 -10.77
N PHE A 172 -3.66 10.48 -9.66
CA PHE A 172 -4.46 9.27 -9.62
C PHE A 172 -5.94 9.59 -9.39
N ALA A 173 -6.82 8.85 -10.07
CA ALA A 173 -8.26 8.88 -9.85
C ALA A 173 -8.78 7.45 -9.76
N TRP A 174 -9.61 7.17 -8.75
CA TRP A 174 -10.24 5.86 -8.61
C TRP A 174 -11.31 5.67 -9.68
N GLU A 175 -11.54 4.42 -10.09
CA GLU A 175 -12.65 4.10 -11.00
C GLU A 175 -14.03 4.35 -10.36
N ASP A 176 -14.12 4.22 -9.04
CA ASP A 176 -15.33 4.42 -8.23
C ASP A 176 -15.00 5.35 -7.05
N ASP A 177 -15.43 6.61 -7.14
CA ASP A 177 -15.15 7.65 -6.15
C ASP A 177 -15.80 7.38 -4.78
N ASP A 178 -16.87 6.59 -4.74
CA ASP A 178 -17.61 6.30 -3.50
C ASP A 178 -17.03 5.08 -2.76
N ALA A 179 -16.19 4.26 -3.39
CA ALA A 179 -15.72 2.99 -2.83
C ALA A 179 -14.89 3.18 -1.55
N GLY A 180 -15.23 2.53 -0.44
CA GLY A 180 -14.44 2.59 0.80
C GLY A 180 -14.57 1.35 1.67
N GLY A 181 -13.70 1.20 2.66
CA GLY A 181 -13.58 -0.04 3.46
C GLY A 181 -14.87 -0.51 4.14
N GLU A 182 -15.77 0.39 4.58
CA GLU A 182 -17.07 -0.04 5.12
C GLU A 182 -17.96 -0.70 4.05
N GLN A 183 -17.86 -0.24 2.81
CA GLN A 183 -18.61 -0.80 1.68
C GLN A 183 -18.02 -2.11 1.19
N SER A 184 -16.69 -2.28 1.30
CA SER A 184 -16.03 -3.53 0.88
C SER A 184 -16.49 -4.72 1.73
N MET A 185 -16.81 -4.53 3.01
CA MET A 185 -17.43 -5.58 3.84
C MET A 185 -18.78 -6.05 3.29
N GLY A 186 -19.67 -5.12 2.92
CA GLY A 186 -20.96 -5.46 2.33
C GLY A 186 -20.85 -6.12 0.96
N TRP A 187 -19.85 -5.73 0.15
CA TRP A 187 -19.56 -6.40 -1.11
C TRP A 187 -19.01 -7.81 -0.89
N HIS A 188 -18.21 -8.02 0.16
CA HIS A 188 -17.72 -9.34 0.53
C HIS A 188 -18.86 -10.29 0.92
N ASP A 189 -19.80 -9.83 1.75
CA ASP A 189 -20.99 -10.61 2.10
C ASP A 189 -21.78 -11.03 0.85
N LEU A 190 -21.95 -10.11 -0.10
CA LEU A 190 -22.59 -10.43 -1.38
C LEU A 190 -21.74 -11.32 -2.29
N ALA A 191 -20.42 -11.21 -2.25
CA ALA A 191 -19.48 -12.02 -3.03
C ALA A 191 -19.45 -13.49 -2.59
N VAL A 192 -19.74 -13.75 -1.31
CA VAL A 192 -19.77 -15.09 -0.72
C VAL A 192 -21.19 -15.65 -0.70
N ASP A 193 -22.17 -14.91 -0.18
CA ASP A 193 -23.48 -15.45 0.24
C ASP A 193 -24.68 -15.10 -0.64
N ALA A 194 -24.52 -14.20 -1.63
CA ALA A 194 -25.65 -13.86 -2.48
C ALA A 194 -26.20 -15.11 -3.18
N ALA A 195 -27.53 -15.29 -3.17
CA ALA A 195 -28.17 -16.46 -3.78
C ALA A 195 -27.93 -16.52 -5.30
N ASP A 196 -27.96 -15.35 -5.95
CA ASP A 196 -27.72 -15.20 -7.39
C ASP A 196 -26.21 -15.25 -7.71
N PRO A 197 -25.73 -16.22 -8.51
CA PRO A 197 -24.33 -16.28 -8.95
C PRO A 197 -23.85 -15.00 -9.64
N ALA A 198 -24.70 -14.32 -10.41
CA ALA A 198 -24.31 -13.09 -11.10
C ALA A 198 -24.01 -11.96 -10.12
N VAL A 199 -24.73 -11.90 -9.00
CA VAL A 199 -24.47 -10.93 -7.92
C VAL A 199 -23.15 -11.26 -7.22
N ARG A 200 -22.86 -12.54 -6.97
CA ARG A 200 -21.57 -12.95 -6.40
C ARG A 200 -20.42 -12.52 -7.30
N ASP A 201 -20.47 -12.90 -8.59
CA ASP A 201 -19.40 -12.61 -9.54
C ASP A 201 -19.19 -11.10 -9.75
N ALA A 202 -20.26 -10.31 -9.77
CA ALA A 202 -20.14 -8.85 -9.85
C ALA A 202 -19.44 -8.24 -8.63
N ASN A 203 -19.75 -8.71 -7.42
CA ASN A 203 -19.10 -8.19 -6.21
C ASN A 203 -17.65 -8.68 -6.07
N ARG A 204 -17.35 -9.91 -6.50
CA ARG A 204 -15.96 -10.41 -6.59
C ARG A 204 -15.12 -9.54 -7.51
N ALA A 205 -15.62 -9.24 -8.71
CA ALA A 205 -14.94 -8.36 -9.67
C ALA A 205 -14.78 -6.94 -9.12
N ARG A 206 -15.78 -6.44 -8.39
CA ARG A 206 -15.73 -5.12 -7.73
C ARG A 206 -14.66 -5.06 -6.65
N LEU A 207 -14.57 -6.06 -5.78
CA LEU A 207 -13.56 -6.15 -4.73
C LEU A 207 -12.14 -6.21 -5.28
N LEU A 208 -11.91 -7.04 -6.31
CA LEU A 208 -10.62 -7.10 -6.99
C LEU A 208 -10.25 -5.77 -7.66
N THR A 209 -11.23 -5.05 -8.22
CA THR A 209 -11.00 -3.73 -8.80
C THR A 209 -10.70 -2.68 -7.73
N TYR A 210 -11.41 -2.70 -6.61
CA TYR A 210 -11.19 -1.80 -5.49
C TYR A 210 -9.76 -1.95 -4.94
N ASN A 211 -9.37 -3.17 -4.59
CA ASN A 211 -8.03 -3.45 -4.06
C ASN A 211 -6.93 -3.19 -5.10
N ARG A 212 -7.16 -3.50 -6.40
CA ARG A 212 -6.24 -3.11 -7.48
C ARG A 212 -6.04 -1.60 -7.53
N ASN A 213 -7.11 -0.81 -7.44
CA ASN A 213 -7.01 0.65 -7.46
C ASN A 213 -6.21 1.19 -6.28
N ASP A 214 -6.29 0.56 -5.10
CA ASP A 214 -5.54 1.01 -3.92
C ASP A 214 -4.02 0.75 -4.04
N VAL A 215 -3.60 -0.39 -4.61
CA VAL A 215 -2.18 -0.62 -4.93
C VAL A 215 -1.69 0.24 -6.10
N GLU A 216 -2.55 0.54 -7.08
CA GLU A 216 -2.23 1.47 -8.18
C GLU A 216 -2.11 2.93 -7.67
N ALA A 217 -2.97 3.34 -6.74
CA ALA A 217 -2.88 4.63 -6.07
C ALA A 217 -1.57 4.76 -5.27
N THR A 218 -1.20 3.67 -4.59
CA THR A 218 0.07 3.57 -3.85
C THR A 218 1.26 3.69 -4.80
N LEU A 219 1.25 2.99 -5.94
CA LEU A 219 2.25 3.12 -7.00
C LEU A 219 2.34 4.55 -7.55
N ALA A 220 1.19 5.19 -7.83
CA ALA A 220 1.14 6.55 -8.35
C ALA A 220 1.76 7.54 -7.36
N LEU A 221 1.37 7.46 -6.09
CA LEU A 221 1.94 8.27 -5.01
C LEU A 221 3.44 8.06 -4.89
N ARG A 222 3.89 6.80 -4.91
CA ARG A 222 5.32 6.44 -4.85
C ARG A 222 6.12 7.05 -5.99
N ARG A 223 5.62 6.96 -7.23
CA ARG A 223 6.27 7.53 -8.43
C ARG A 223 6.35 9.05 -8.33
N TRP A 224 5.25 9.70 -7.94
CA TRP A 224 5.21 11.15 -7.75
C TRP A 224 6.19 11.62 -6.67
N MET A 225 6.26 10.93 -5.52
CA MET A 225 7.23 11.23 -4.47
C MET A 225 8.68 11.14 -4.97
N CYS A 226 8.98 10.16 -5.83
CA CYS A 226 10.33 9.98 -6.38
C CYS A 226 10.72 11.02 -7.44
N ALA A 227 9.77 11.42 -8.30
CA ALA A 227 10.06 12.17 -9.52
C ALA A 227 9.68 13.66 -9.43
N GLU A 228 8.52 13.96 -8.85
CA GLU A 228 7.86 15.26 -9.00
C GLU A 228 7.81 16.06 -7.70
N ALA A 229 7.81 15.38 -6.54
CA ALA A 229 7.73 16.05 -5.25
C ALA A 229 8.90 17.02 -4.97
N ALA A 230 10.03 16.87 -5.68
CA ALA A 230 11.14 17.83 -5.64
C ALA A 230 10.77 19.22 -6.19
N GLY A 231 9.74 19.30 -7.03
CA GLY A 231 9.21 20.54 -7.60
C GLY A 231 8.18 21.24 -6.69
N LEU A 232 7.80 20.64 -5.55
CA LEU A 232 6.90 21.29 -4.61
C LEU A 232 7.53 22.54 -3.98
N PRO A 233 6.73 23.58 -3.67
CA PRO A 233 7.19 24.71 -2.87
C PRO A 233 7.77 24.22 -1.55
N ARG A 234 8.87 24.83 -1.10
CA ARG A 234 9.47 24.51 0.19
C ARG A 234 8.80 25.34 1.27
N LEU A 235 8.58 24.72 2.43
CA LEU A 235 8.02 25.45 3.56
C LEU A 235 8.92 26.61 4.02
N ASP A 236 10.24 26.46 3.87
CA ASP A 236 11.22 27.51 4.20
C ASP A 236 11.07 28.74 3.28
N ASP A 237 10.62 28.58 2.04
CA ASP A 237 10.40 29.69 1.10
C ASP A 237 9.15 30.52 1.49
N SER A 238 8.18 29.90 2.15
CA SER A 238 6.97 30.58 2.64
C SER A 238 7.26 31.50 3.84
N ASP A 239 8.28 31.19 4.65
CA ASP A 239 8.66 32.03 5.79
C ASP A 239 9.27 33.37 5.34
N ALA A 240 9.96 33.39 4.20
CA ALA A 240 10.49 34.61 3.61
C ALA A 240 9.39 35.56 3.09
N ALA A 241 8.22 35.03 2.73
CA ALA A 241 7.09 35.82 2.22
C ALA A 241 6.27 36.51 3.32
N TRP A 242 6.32 35.99 4.57
CA TRP A 242 5.52 36.47 5.71
C TRP A 242 6.37 37.11 6.81
N GLY A 243 7.44 37.82 6.42
CA GLY A 243 8.49 38.35 7.29
C GLY A 243 8.00 38.91 8.64
N TRP A 244 8.58 38.36 9.70
CA TRP A 244 8.72 38.97 11.03
C TRP A 244 10.18 39.32 11.25
#